data_AF-A0A956EJP8-F1
#
_entry.id   AF-A0A956EJP8-F1
#
_cell.length_a   1.000
_cell.length_b   1.000
_cell.length_c   1.000
_cell.angle_alpha   90.00
_cell.angle_beta   90.00
_cell.angle_gamma   90.00
#
_symmetry.space_group_name_H-M   'P 1'
#
loop_
_entity.id
_entity.type
_entity.pdbx_description
1 polymer ?
#
loop_
_entity_poly.entity_id
_entity_poly.type
_entity_poly.pdbx_seq_one_letter_code
_entity_poly.pdbx_strand_id
1 'polypeptide(L)'
;RRFVRHEVPTEAEVEHAINFIEDELMKASEIRNSEGRGLVSDEPVLRAVFGRERDAPRTWSREEVEGLFTRYARISMGWPRGRDGLVVDAREYLALLVVREVLHHLDYRSITV
;
A
#
# COMPACT_ATOMS: atom_id res chain seq x y z
N ARG A 1 -14.78 -4.38 -5.06
CA ARG A 1 -15.15 -5.26 -6.20
C ARG A 1 -14.90 -4.64 -7.59
N ARG A 2 -14.78 -3.30 -7.75
CA ARG A 2 -14.53 -2.66 -9.06
C ARG A 2 -13.16 -3.04 -9.67
N PHE A 3 -12.12 -3.14 -8.85
CA PHE A 3 -10.74 -3.37 -9.29
C PHE A 3 -10.21 -4.78 -9.04
N VAL A 4 -10.68 -5.43 -7.99
CA VAL A 4 -10.25 -6.78 -7.61
C VAL A 4 -11.45 -7.71 -7.57
N ARG A 5 -11.33 -8.82 -8.31
CA ARG A 5 -12.29 -9.93 -8.35
C ARG A 5 -11.74 -11.19 -7.69
N HIS A 6 -10.42 -11.35 -7.68
CA HIS A 6 -9.74 -12.49 -7.07
C HIS A 6 -9.48 -12.26 -5.57
N GLU A 7 -9.32 -13.35 -4.83
CA GLU A 7 -8.99 -13.29 -3.40
C GLU A 7 -7.59 -12.67 -3.17
N VAL A 8 -6.63 -13.03 -4.03
CA VAL A 8 -5.38 -12.28 -4.22
C VAL A 8 -5.50 -11.53 -5.54
N PRO A 9 -5.29 -10.20 -5.55
CA PRO A 9 -5.25 -9.44 -6.80
C PRO A 9 -4.24 -10.03 -7.78
N THR A 10 -4.60 -10.20 -9.05
CA THR A 10 -3.62 -10.56 -10.08
C THR A 10 -2.74 -9.36 -10.43
N GLU A 11 -1.60 -9.59 -11.09
CA GLU A 11 -0.74 -8.51 -11.60
C GLU A 11 -1.53 -7.48 -12.41
N ALA A 12 -2.35 -7.92 -13.36
CA ALA A 12 -3.19 -7.03 -14.17
C ALA A 12 -4.22 -6.24 -13.35
N GLU A 13 -4.78 -6.83 -12.28
CA GLU A 13 -5.69 -6.11 -11.37
C GLU A 13 -4.94 -5.05 -10.55
N VAL A 14 -3.72 -5.34 -10.12
CA VAL A 14 -2.85 -4.41 -9.40
C VAL A 14 -2.45 -3.25 -10.32
N GLU A 15 -1.97 -3.52 -11.53
CA GLU A 15 -1.62 -2.48 -12.51
C GLU A 15 -2.81 -1.59 -12.85
N HIS A 16 -3.99 -2.18 -13.05
CA HIS A 16 -5.20 -1.40 -13.32
C HIS A 16 -5.58 -0.50 -12.13
N ALA A 17 -5.40 -0.99 -10.90
CA ALA A 17 -5.65 -0.20 -9.70
C ALA A 17 -4.62 0.93 -9.53
N ILE A 18 -3.33 0.68 -9.81
CA ILE A 18 -2.27 1.69 -9.81
C ILE A 18 -2.65 2.83 -10.75
N ASN A 19 -2.85 2.53 -12.05
CA ASN A 19 -3.14 3.55 -13.06
C ASN A 19 -4.34 4.42 -12.67
N PHE A 20 -5.39 3.80 -12.13
CA PHE A 20 -6.56 4.53 -11.66
C PHE A 20 -6.25 5.45 -10.46
N ILE A 21 -5.50 4.96 -9.47
CA ILE A 21 -5.14 5.75 -8.29
C ILE A 21 -4.22 6.91 -8.69
N GLU A 22 -3.23 6.67 -9.55
CA GLU A 22 -2.34 7.71 -10.06
C GLU A 22 -3.12 8.82 -10.77
N ASP A 23 -4.04 8.46 -11.67
CA ASP A 23 -4.90 9.41 -12.38
C ASP A 23 -5.71 10.29 -11.41
N GLU A 24 -6.23 9.72 -10.32
CA GLU A 24 -6.96 10.48 -9.31
C GLU A 24 -6.04 11.37 -8.46
N LEU A 25 -4.83 10.90 -8.10
CA LEU A 25 -3.86 11.69 -7.34
C LEU A 25 -3.31 12.87 -8.14
N MET A 26 -3.08 12.71 -9.45
CA MET A 26 -2.65 13.80 -10.33
C MET A 26 -3.67 14.94 -10.39
N LYS A 27 -4.97 14.63 -10.24
CA LYS A 27 -6.04 15.64 -10.21
C LYS A 27 -6.08 16.42 -8.89
N ALA A 28 -5.51 15.85 -7.82
CA ALA A 28 -5.51 16.41 -6.47
C ALA A 28 -4.16 17.06 -6.11
N SER A 29 -3.57 17.81 -7.05
CA SER A 29 -2.25 18.44 -6.86
C SER A 29 -2.19 19.41 -5.66
N GLU A 30 -3.32 19.95 -5.24
CA GLU A 30 -3.46 20.90 -4.14
C GLU A 30 -3.19 20.29 -2.75
N ILE A 31 -3.32 18.97 -2.61
CA ILE A 31 -3.02 18.25 -1.35
C ILE A 31 -1.58 17.73 -1.29
N ARG A 32 -0.74 18.08 -2.28
CA ARG A 32 0.67 17.68 -2.29
C ARG A 32 1.40 18.27 -1.08
N ASN A 33 2.17 17.43 -0.39
CA ASN A 33 2.91 17.79 0.80
C ASN A 33 4.21 18.53 0.44
N SER A 34 4.16 19.86 0.41
CA SER A 34 5.33 20.70 0.14
C SER A 34 6.26 20.87 1.35
N GLU A 35 5.81 20.50 2.55
CA GLU A 35 6.49 20.80 3.81
C GLU A 35 7.21 19.58 4.42
N GLY A 36 7.22 18.44 3.73
CA GLY A 36 7.90 17.23 4.18
C GLY A 36 7.28 16.61 5.44
N ARG A 37 5.99 16.82 5.67
CA ARG A 37 5.24 16.23 6.79
C ARG A 37 5.12 14.70 6.66
N GLY A 38 4.83 14.04 7.78
CA GLY A 38 4.44 12.62 7.79
C GLY A 38 2.93 12.47 7.62
N LEU A 39 2.49 11.37 6.99
CA LEU A 39 1.09 10.96 6.94
C LEU A 39 0.72 10.26 8.25
N VAL A 40 -0.50 10.47 8.73
CA VAL A 40 -1.04 9.77 9.90
C VAL A 40 -2.37 9.14 9.50
N SER A 41 -2.58 7.88 9.89
CA SER A 41 -3.85 7.20 9.68
C SER A 41 -4.22 6.37 10.89
N ASP A 42 -5.51 6.38 11.25
CA ASP A 42 -6.10 5.53 12.28
C ASP A 42 -6.96 4.41 11.68
N GLU A 43 -6.81 4.14 10.39
CA GLU A 43 -7.60 3.12 9.69
C GLU A 43 -7.23 1.71 10.18
N PRO A 44 -8.23 0.92 10.69
CA PRO A 44 -7.97 -0.41 11.23
C PRO A 44 -7.30 -1.37 10.23
N VAL A 45 -7.62 -1.23 8.94
CA VAL A 45 -7.03 -2.06 7.87
C VAL A 45 -5.53 -1.80 7.72
N LEU A 46 -5.08 -0.55 7.89
CA LEU A 46 -3.65 -0.23 7.81
C LEU A 46 -2.91 -0.73 9.04
N ARG A 47 -3.49 -0.61 10.23
CA ARG A 47 -2.92 -1.25 11.43
C ARG A 47 -2.77 -2.77 11.26
N ALA A 48 -3.73 -3.44 10.62
CA ALA A 48 -3.62 -4.86 10.33
C ALA A 48 -2.50 -5.15 9.31
N VAL A 49 -2.36 -4.36 8.25
CA VAL A 49 -1.29 -4.51 7.25
C VAL A 49 0.09 -4.35 7.87
N PHE A 50 0.34 -3.23 8.56
CA PHE A 50 1.65 -2.85 9.08
C PHE A 50 1.99 -3.58 10.40
N GLY A 51 0.99 -3.94 11.20
CA GLY A 51 1.19 -4.57 12.51
C GLY A 51 1.47 -6.07 12.48
N ARG A 52 1.64 -6.69 11.30
CA ARG A 52 1.92 -8.14 11.17
C ARG A 52 3.36 -8.54 11.47
N GLU A 53 4.31 -7.61 11.31
CA GLU A 53 5.71 -7.87 11.62
C GLU A 53 5.92 -7.85 13.15
N ARG A 54 6.69 -8.82 13.68
CA ARG A 54 7.16 -8.75 15.06
C ARG A 54 8.03 -7.49 15.19
N ASP A 55 7.71 -6.66 16.17
CA ASP A 55 8.37 -5.37 16.40
C ASP A 55 8.14 -4.32 15.28
N ALA A 56 7.02 -4.43 14.55
CA ALA A 56 6.59 -3.44 13.57
C ALA A 56 6.71 -2.00 14.14
N PRO A 57 7.43 -1.09 13.47
CA PRO A 57 7.51 0.29 13.92
C PRO A 57 6.12 0.94 13.82
N ARG A 58 5.87 1.93 14.67
CA ARG A 58 4.65 2.75 14.57
C ARG A 58 4.67 3.66 13.34
N THR A 59 5.86 4.01 12.86
CA THR A 59 6.07 4.88 11.71
C THR A 59 6.89 4.13 10.66
N TRP A 60 6.40 4.09 9.43
CA TRP A 60 7.01 3.44 8.29
C TRP A 60 7.45 4.50 7.28
N SER A 61 8.73 4.49 6.89
CA SER A 61 9.24 5.29 5.79
C SER A 61 8.66 4.84 4.45
N ARG A 62 8.66 5.74 3.47
CA ARG A 62 8.22 5.44 2.10
C ARG A 62 8.95 4.21 1.53
N GLU A 63 10.24 4.09 1.79
CA GLU A 63 11.07 2.97 1.33
C GLU A 63 10.68 1.64 2.00
N GLU A 64 10.33 1.65 3.29
CA GLU A 64 9.82 0.46 3.98
C GLU A 64 8.43 0.05 3.46
N VAL A 65 7.56 1.02 3.16
CA VAL A 65 6.26 0.76 2.52
C VAL A 65 6.45 0.12 1.14
N GLU A 66 7.39 0.61 0.33
CA GLU A 66 7.73 0.02 -0.98
C GLU A 66 8.24 -1.43 -0.84
N GLY A 67 9.07 -1.69 0.16
CA GLY A 67 9.55 -3.03 0.48
C GLY A 67 8.41 -3.98 0.86
N LEU A 68 7.47 -3.52 1.67
CA LEU A 68 6.27 -4.29 2.03
C LEU A 68 5.38 -4.56 0.80
N PHE A 69 5.15 -3.54 -0.03
CA PHE A 69 4.40 -3.70 -1.27
C PHE A 69 5.05 -4.70 -2.22
N THR A 70 6.38 -4.65 -2.37
CA THR A 70 7.14 -5.61 -3.19
C THR A 70 6.89 -7.06 -2.77
N ARG A 71 6.76 -7.33 -1.46
CA ARG A 71 6.42 -8.67 -0.95
C ARG A 71 5.00 -9.08 -1.31
N TYR A 72 4.03 -8.16 -1.24
CA TYR A 72 2.65 -8.40 -1.69
C TYR A 72 2.60 -8.67 -3.20
N ALA A 73 3.32 -7.89 -4.01
CA ALA A 73 3.39 -8.04 -5.47
C ALA A 73 3.94 -9.40 -5.92
N ARG A 74 4.91 -9.95 -5.19
CA ARG A 74 5.42 -11.31 -5.45
C ARG A 74 4.32 -12.37 -5.35
N ILE A 75 3.38 -12.21 -4.42
CA ILE A 75 2.27 -13.16 -4.24
C ILE A 75 1.31 -13.07 -5.44
N SER A 76 1.05 -11.87 -5.97
CA SER A 76 0.30 -11.68 -7.22
C SER A 76 0.97 -12.31 -8.44
N MET A 77 2.31 -12.40 -8.44
CA MET A 77 3.10 -13.10 -9.46
C MET A 77 3.19 -14.63 -9.24
N GLY A 78 2.37 -15.19 -8.34
CA GLY A 78 2.30 -16.64 -8.11
C GLY A 78 3.33 -17.19 -7.14
N TRP A 79 4.02 -16.35 -6.37
CA TRP A 79 4.91 -16.85 -5.31
C TRP A 79 4.09 -17.51 -4.18
N PRO A 80 4.57 -18.62 -3.59
CA PRO A 80 3.83 -19.33 -2.55
C PRO A 80 3.47 -18.45 -1.35
N ARG A 81 2.17 -18.38 -1.02
CA ARG A 81 1.62 -17.82 0.21
C ARG A 81 2.20 -18.60 1.41
N GLY A 82 3.26 -18.09 2.03
CA GLY A 82 3.88 -18.74 3.20
C GLY A 82 5.39 -18.61 3.33
N ARG A 83 6.12 -18.26 2.26
CA ARG A 83 7.58 -18.03 2.37
C ARG A 83 7.91 -16.80 3.23
N ASP A 84 6.98 -15.84 3.27
CA ASP A 84 7.10 -14.57 3.98
C ASP A 84 6.10 -14.45 5.16
N GLY A 85 5.33 -15.50 5.48
CA GLY A 85 4.31 -15.47 6.54
C GLY A 85 3.10 -14.53 6.28
N LEU A 86 2.99 -13.95 5.09
CA LEU A 86 1.96 -12.99 4.73
C LEU A 86 0.63 -13.67 4.38
N VAL A 87 -0.42 -13.33 5.13
CA VAL A 87 -1.82 -13.59 4.75
C VAL A 87 -2.32 -12.35 4.00
N VAL A 88 -2.49 -12.49 2.69
CA VAL A 88 -2.92 -11.39 1.81
C VAL A 88 -4.43 -11.45 1.64
N ASP A 89 -5.10 -10.47 2.22
CA ASP A 89 -6.49 -10.11 1.92
C ASP A 89 -6.54 -9.01 0.86
N ALA A 90 -7.52 -9.07 -0.05
CA ALA A 90 -7.66 -8.11 -1.15
C ALA A 90 -7.85 -6.66 -0.65
N ARG A 91 -8.58 -6.44 0.45
CA ARG A 91 -8.81 -5.11 1.00
C ARG A 91 -7.53 -4.54 1.60
N GLU A 92 -6.77 -5.37 2.30
CA GLU A 92 -5.48 -5.01 2.87
C GLU A 92 -4.44 -4.69 1.80
N TYR A 93 -4.39 -5.49 0.74
CA TYR A 93 -3.54 -5.20 -0.42
C TYR A 93 -3.90 -3.83 -1.01
N LEU A 94 -5.18 -3.60 -1.32
CA LEU A 94 -5.61 -2.33 -1.90
C LEU A 94 -5.34 -1.14 -0.98
N ALA A 95 -5.49 -1.32 0.34
CA ALA A 95 -5.17 -0.27 1.31
C ALA A 95 -3.67 0.06 1.31
N LEU A 96 -2.80 -0.95 1.30
CA LEU A 96 -1.36 -0.78 1.16
C LEU A 96 -1.00 -0.07 -0.16
N LEU A 97 -1.64 -0.46 -1.25
CA LEU A 97 -1.43 0.13 -2.56
C LEU A 97 -1.80 1.62 -2.57
N VAL A 98 -2.96 2.00 -2.02
CA VAL A 98 -3.37 3.40 -1.91
C VAL A 98 -2.34 4.20 -1.10
N VAL A 99 -1.87 3.67 0.03
CA VAL A 99 -0.84 4.34 0.84
C VAL A 99 0.45 4.52 0.05
N ARG A 100 0.92 3.49 -0.64
CA ARG A 100 2.12 3.56 -1.49
C ARG A 100 2.02 4.72 -2.49
N GLU A 101 0.93 4.78 -3.25
CA GLU A 101 0.74 5.82 -4.27
C GLU A 101 0.62 7.22 -3.63
N VAL A 102 -0.08 7.35 -2.50
CA VAL A 102 -0.17 8.61 -1.77
C VAL A 102 1.21 9.08 -1.30
N LEU A 103 2.02 8.20 -0.70
CA LEU A 103 3.35 8.56 -0.24
C LEU A 103 4.24 9.01 -1.41
N HIS A 104 4.15 8.32 -2.54
CA HIS A 104 4.97 8.57 -3.71
C HIS A 104 4.57 9.85 -4.46
N HIS A 105 3.30 9.99 -4.84
CA HIS A 105 2.82 11.08 -5.68
C HIS A 105 2.56 12.38 -4.91
N LEU A 106 2.17 12.31 -3.64
CA LEU A 106 1.94 13.49 -2.81
C LEU A 106 3.15 13.90 -1.97
N ASP A 107 4.30 13.22 -2.12
CA ASP A 107 5.59 13.57 -1.49
C ASP A 107 5.59 13.47 0.05
N TYR A 108 4.90 12.47 0.60
CA TYR A 108 5.02 12.12 2.02
C TYR A 108 6.19 11.14 2.24
N ARG A 109 7.00 11.42 3.26
CA ARG A 109 8.19 10.62 3.56
C ARG A 109 7.92 9.39 4.41
N SER A 110 6.80 9.38 5.12
CA SER A 110 6.44 8.30 6.03
C SER A 110 4.95 8.31 6.34
N ILE A 111 4.47 7.19 6.88
CA ILE A 111 3.15 7.03 7.48
C ILE A 111 3.28 6.55 8.92
N THR A 112 2.43 7.06 9.82
CA THR A 112 2.23 6.54 11.18
C THR A 112 0.85 5.92 11.29
N VAL A 113 0.76 4.71 11.84
CA VAL A 113 -0.48 3.89 11.95
C VAL A 113 -0.76 3.40 13.37
#